data_AF-A0A6I0E0M7-F1
#
_entry.id   AF-A0A6I0E0M7-F1
#
_cell.length_a   1.000
_cell.length_b   1.000
_cell.length_c   1.000
_cell.angle_alpha   90.00
_cell.angle_beta   90.00
_cell.angle_gamma   90.00
#
_symmetry.space_group_name_H-M   'P 1'
#
loop_
_entity.id
_entity.type
_entity.pdbx_description
1 polymer ?
#
loop_
_entity_poly.entity_id
_entity_poly.type
_entity_poly.pdbx_seq_one_letter_code
_entity_poly.pdbx_strand_id
1 'polypeptide(L)'
;MYSVLSILSVLGFFLIQGASEEIFMRGWFMQSIAVRHWPWLGIVLSTVIFTVLHAANPNLNTVAVVNLFLIGLFLAILALYDENLWGACGFHSAWNFTMNSVYGVQVSGNKLTGETIMQTTFEGNDLITGGGFGLEGSFVVTVIIVIATVLLIVLRSKR
;
A
#
# COMPACT_ATOMS: atom_id res chain seq x y z
N MET A 1 -0.29 -25.52 15.37
CA MET A 1 -0.53 -25.98 13.99
C MET A 1 -1.31 -24.87 13.34
N TYR A 2 -0.75 -24.21 12.32
CA TYR A 2 -1.48 -23.13 11.65
C TYR A 2 -2.79 -23.69 11.09
N SER A 3 -3.93 -23.11 11.47
CA SER A 3 -5.17 -23.58 10.87
C SER A 3 -5.27 -22.99 9.47
N VAL A 4 -5.43 -23.83 8.45
CA VAL A 4 -5.66 -23.37 7.06
C VAL A 4 -6.80 -22.34 7.02
N LEU A 5 -7.82 -22.55 7.85
CA LEU A 5 -8.93 -21.63 8.02
C LEU A 5 -8.50 -20.22 8.47
N SER A 6 -7.54 -20.10 9.39
CA SER A 6 -7.06 -18.80 9.86
C SER A 6 -6.33 -18.03 8.76
N ILE A 7 -5.44 -18.69 7.99
CA ILE A 7 -4.70 -18.07 6.89
C ILE A 7 -5.69 -17.60 5.81
N LEU A 8 -6.68 -18.43 5.47
CA LEU A 8 -7.73 -18.05 4.52
C LEU A 8 -8.59 -16.88 5.03
N SER A 9 -8.84 -16.81 6.34
CA SER A 9 -9.60 -15.71 6.95
C SER A 9 -8.84 -14.39 6.85
N VAL A 10 -7.53 -14.39 7.14
CA VAL A 10 -6.69 -13.19 7.06
C VAL A 10 -6.49 -12.78 5.60
N LEU A 11 -6.35 -13.72 4.67
CA LEU A 11 -6.36 -13.44 3.23
C LEU A 11 -7.66 -12.74 2.81
N GLY A 12 -8.82 -13.27 3.23
CA GLY A 12 -10.11 -12.66 2.98
C GLY A 12 -10.21 -11.24 3.55
N PHE A 13 -9.71 -11.03 4.77
CA PHE A 13 -9.65 -9.70 5.38
C PHE A 13 -8.84 -8.71 4.52
N PHE A 14 -7.62 -9.07 4.11
CA PHE A 14 -6.77 -8.18 3.31
C PHE A 14 -7.28 -7.96 1.90
N LEU A 15 -7.94 -8.95 1.29
CA LEU A 15 -8.63 -8.79 0.01
C LEU A 15 -9.75 -7.75 0.12
N ILE A 16 -10.56 -7.82 1.18
CA ILE A 16 -11.64 -6.85 1.40
C ILE A 16 -11.08 -5.48 1.75
N GLN A 17 -10.10 -5.40 2.66
CA GLN A 17 -9.49 -4.14 3.09
C GLN A 17 -8.82 -3.43 1.92
N GLY A 18 -7.85 -4.07 1.25
CA GLY A 18 -7.12 -3.49 0.14
C GLY A 18 -8.04 -3.11 -1.03
N ALA A 19 -8.98 -3.99 -1.42
CA ALA A 19 -9.93 -3.65 -2.47
C ALA A 19 -10.86 -2.49 -2.10
N SER A 20 -11.34 -2.42 -0.85
CA SER A 20 -12.23 -1.34 -0.40
C SER A 20 -11.53 0.02 -0.47
N GLU A 21 -10.26 0.08 -0.04
CA GLU A 21 -9.46 1.30 -0.12
C GLU A 21 -9.23 1.73 -1.57
N GLU A 22 -8.88 0.80 -2.47
CA GLU A 22 -8.66 1.12 -3.88
C GLU A 22 -9.94 1.51 -4.62
N ILE A 23 -11.06 0.82 -4.35
CA ILE A 23 -12.37 1.16 -4.93
C ILE A 23 -12.78 2.57 -4.50
N PHE A 24 -12.62 2.92 -3.23
CA PHE A 24 -12.95 4.25 -2.75
C PHE A 24 -12.00 5.31 -3.33
N MET A 25 -10.69 5.10 -3.23
CA MET A 25 -9.69 6.10 -3.60
C MET A 25 -9.50 6.26 -5.10
N ARG A 26 -9.31 5.15 -5.83
CA ARG A 26 -8.95 5.15 -7.26
C ARG A 26 -10.17 4.95 -8.14
N GLY A 27 -11.15 4.19 -7.66
CA GLY A 27 -12.41 3.95 -8.37
C GLY A 27 -13.36 5.13 -8.32
N TRP A 28 -13.63 5.66 -7.12
CA TRP A 28 -14.63 6.71 -6.94
C TRP A 28 -14.02 8.10 -6.80
N PHE A 29 -13.16 8.32 -5.80
CA PHE A 29 -12.69 9.67 -5.45
C PHE A 29 -11.82 10.28 -6.55
N MET A 30 -10.77 9.57 -6.99
CA MET A 30 -9.88 10.00 -8.07
C MET A 30 -10.66 10.33 -9.36
N GLN A 31 -11.56 9.45 -9.78
CA GLN A 31 -12.33 9.61 -11.01
C GLN A 31 -13.32 10.78 -10.91
N SER A 32 -13.98 10.94 -9.77
CA SER A 32 -14.94 12.03 -9.53
C SER A 32 -14.30 13.42 -9.69
N ILE A 33 -13.04 13.55 -9.26
CA ILE A 33 -12.25 14.78 -9.46
C ILE A 33 -11.76 14.88 -10.90
N ALA A 34 -11.20 13.80 -11.45
CA ALA A 34 -10.62 13.78 -12.78
C ALA A 34 -11.62 14.15 -13.89
N VAL A 35 -12.87 13.69 -13.78
CA VAL A 35 -13.94 13.97 -14.75
C VAL A 35 -14.42 15.42 -14.71
N ARG A 36 -14.38 16.07 -13.54
CA ARG A 36 -14.83 17.48 -13.38
C ARG A 36 -13.74 18.51 -13.59
N HIS A 37 -12.49 18.10 -13.43
CA HIS A 37 -11.33 18.97 -13.46
C HIS A 37 -10.26 18.39 -14.39
N TRP A 38 -9.08 18.09 -13.85
CA TRP A 38 -7.94 17.57 -14.60
C TRP A 38 -7.54 16.19 -14.08
N PRO A 39 -7.15 15.23 -14.94
CA PRO A 39 -6.75 13.89 -14.49
C PRO A 39 -5.65 13.90 -13.42
N TRP A 40 -4.64 14.76 -13.59
CA TRP A 40 -3.53 14.87 -12.63
C TRP A 40 -3.99 15.35 -11.25
N LEU A 41 -5.04 16.18 -11.18
CA LEU A 41 -5.57 16.67 -9.91
C LEU A 41 -6.25 15.54 -9.13
N GLY A 42 -6.98 14.66 -9.83
CA GLY A 42 -7.56 13.46 -9.22
C GLY A 42 -6.49 12.53 -8.63
N ILE A 43 -5.39 12.33 -9.34
CA ILE A 43 -4.24 11.53 -8.85
C ILE A 43 -3.63 12.14 -7.60
N VAL A 44 -3.31 13.44 -7.62
CA VAL A 44 -2.68 14.12 -6.49
C VAL A 44 -3.61 14.13 -5.27
N LEU A 45 -4.87 14.53 -5.44
CA LEU A 45 -5.78 14.62 -4.30
C LEU A 45 -6.11 13.25 -3.71
N SER A 46 -6.34 12.22 -4.53
CA SER A 46 -6.56 10.86 -4.02
C SER A 46 -5.36 10.35 -3.22
N THR A 47 -4.14 10.62 -3.68
CA THR A 47 -2.90 10.24 -3.00
C THR A 47 -2.71 10.98 -1.68
N VAL A 48 -2.98 12.29 -1.64
CA VAL A 48 -2.93 13.10 -0.42
C VAL A 48 -3.95 12.59 0.58
N ILE A 49 -5.20 12.40 0.17
CA ILE A 49 -6.26 11.93 1.06
C ILE A 49 -5.96 10.52 1.59
N PHE A 50 -5.47 9.61 0.74
CA PHE A 50 -5.01 8.29 1.17
C PHE A 50 -3.95 8.40 2.27
N THR A 51 -2.94 9.26 2.08
CA THR A 51 -1.89 9.52 3.08
C THR A 51 -2.47 10.08 4.38
N VAL A 52 -3.41 11.02 4.29
CA VAL A 52 -4.07 11.64 5.46
C VAL A 52 -4.91 10.65 6.25
N LEU A 53 -5.58 9.69 5.59
CA LEU A 53 -6.34 8.65 6.30
C LEU A 53 -5.46 7.77 7.20
N HIS A 54 -4.17 7.71 6.93
CA HIS A 54 -3.19 6.99 7.75
C HIS A 54 -2.58 7.84 8.87
N ALA A 55 -2.97 9.12 9.01
CA ALA A 55 -2.42 10.03 10.02
C ALA A 55 -2.70 9.55 11.46
N ALA A 56 -3.75 8.76 11.68
CA ALA A 56 -4.10 8.19 12.98
C ALA A 56 -3.36 6.88 13.29
N ASN A 57 -2.56 6.36 12.35
CA ASN A 57 -1.85 5.10 12.56
C ASN A 57 -0.72 5.29 13.60
N PRO A 58 -0.51 4.29 14.47
CA PRO A 58 0.55 4.36 15.47
C PRO A 58 1.94 4.37 14.80
N ASN A 59 2.91 4.96 15.51
CA ASN A 59 4.32 5.01 15.10
C ASN A 59 4.59 5.68 13.74
N LEU A 60 3.64 6.48 13.24
CA LEU A 60 3.81 7.24 12.01
C LEU A 60 5.02 8.17 12.13
N ASN A 61 5.94 8.06 11.18
CA ASN A 61 7.14 8.90 11.09
C ASN A 61 7.22 9.59 9.72
N THR A 62 8.16 10.51 9.54
CA THR A 62 8.28 11.31 8.31
C THR A 62 8.52 10.44 7.07
N VAL A 63 9.34 9.39 7.17
CA VAL A 63 9.62 8.48 6.04
C VAL A 63 8.37 7.67 5.69
N ALA A 64 7.62 7.21 6.69
CA ALA A 64 6.33 6.55 6.50
C ALA A 64 5.33 7.43 5.77
N VAL A 65 5.20 8.72 6.13
CA VAL A 65 4.32 9.67 5.42
C VAL A 65 4.72 9.81 3.94
N VAL A 66 6.02 9.92 3.66
CA VAL A 66 6.53 9.98 2.29
C VAL A 66 6.20 8.68 1.54
N ASN A 67 6.41 7.52 2.16
CA ASN A 67 6.13 6.23 1.54
C ASN A 67 4.63 5.99 1.31
N LEU A 68 3.76 6.42 2.23
CA LEU A 68 2.30 6.39 2.05
C LEU A 68 1.86 7.25 0.86
N PHE A 69 2.47 8.42 0.69
CA PHE A 69 2.23 9.25 -0.50
C PHE A 69 2.75 8.56 -1.78
N LEU A 70 3.96 8.00 -1.74
CA LEU A 70 4.55 7.34 -2.91
C LEU A 70 3.79 6.07 -3.33
N ILE A 71 3.40 5.21 -2.37
CA ILE A 71 2.57 4.05 -2.68
C ILE A 71 1.19 4.49 -3.17
N GLY A 72 0.70 5.61 -2.63
CA GLY A 72 -0.55 6.19 -3.05
C GLY A 72 -0.54 6.58 -4.54
N LEU A 73 0.54 7.23 -4.96
CA LEU A 73 0.82 7.61 -6.35
C LEU A 73 1.04 6.37 -7.24
N PHE A 74 1.84 5.41 -6.78
CA PHE A 74 2.08 4.16 -7.50
C PHE A 74 0.78 3.43 -7.83
N LEU A 75 -0.11 3.26 -6.84
CA LEU A 75 -1.39 2.58 -7.01
C LEU A 75 -2.34 3.35 -7.95
N ALA A 76 -2.33 4.69 -7.91
CA ALA A 76 -3.07 5.50 -8.85
C ALA A 76 -2.58 5.29 -10.30
N ILE A 77 -1.26 5.26 -10.51
CA ILE A 77 -0.66 5.00 -11.83
C ILE A 77 -0.97 3.56 -12.28
N LEU A 78 -0.92 2.59 -11.37
CA LEU A 78 -1.25 1.19 -11.63
C LEU A 78 -2.70 1.00 -12.07
N ALA A 79 -3.65 1.65 -11.40
CA ALA A 79 -5.06 1.65 -11.81
C ALA A 79 -5.26 2.25 -13.21
N LEU A 80 -4.46 3.26 -13.57
CA LEU A 80 -4.52 3.88 -14.89
C LEU A 80 -3.75 3.09 -15.95
N TYR A 81 -2.86 2.16 -15.59
CA TYR A 81 -1.98 1.44 -16.52
C TYR A 81 -2.75 0.48 -17.43
N ASP A 82 -3.67 -0.30 -16.85
CA ASP A 82 -4.59 -1.19 -17.58
C ASP A 82 -6.04 -0.66 -17.58
N GLU A 83 -6.24 0.60 -17.18
CA GLU A 83 -7.55 1.28 -17.10
C GLU A 83 -8.61 0.50 -16.29
N ASN A 84 -8.17 -0.22 -15.27
CA ASN A 84 -9.03 -0.99 -14.38
C ASN A 84 -8.43 -1.10 -12.98
N LEU A 85 -9.26 -1.48 -11.99
CA LEU A 85 -8.86 -1.53 -10.59
C LEU A 85 -8.24 -2.86 -10.15
N TRP A 86 -8.34 -3.93 -10.96
CA TRP A 86 -7.94 -5.28 -10.52
C TRP A 86 -6.47 -5.34 -10.13
N GLY A 87 -5.60 -4.68 -10.89
CA GLY A 87 -4.16 -4.61 -10.58
C GLY A 87 -3.88 -3.89 -9.26
N ALA A 88 -4.51 -2.74 -9.03
CA ALA A 88 -4.34 -1.97 -7.78
C ALA A 88 -4.89 -2.72 -6.57
N CYS A 89 -6.13 -3.24 -6.66
CA CYS A 89 -6.76 -4.01 -5.58
C CYS A 89 -5.94 -5.26 -5.23
N GLY A 90 -5.51 -6.00 -6.25
CA GLY A 90 -4.71 -7.21 -6.07
C GLY A 90 -3.35 -6.91 -5.44
N PHE A 91 -2.64 -5.89 -5.95
CA PHE A 91 -1.34 -5.49 -5.42
C PHE A 91 -1.44 -5.05 -3.96
N HIS A 92 -2.37 -4.14 -3.64
CA HIS A 92 -2.51 -3.61 -2.28
C HIS A 92 -2.88 -4.73 -1.29
N SER A 93 -3.83 -5.57 -1.65
CA SER A 93 -4.22 -6.72 -0.81
C SER A 93 -3.06 -7.69 -0.61
N ALA A 94 -2.30 -7.99 -1.68
CA ALA A 94 -1.14 -8.87 -1.62
C ALA A 94 -0.02 -8.27 -0.77
N TRP A 95 0.23 -6.97 -0.86
CA TRP A 95 1.22 -6.24 -0.07
C TRP A 95 0.94 -6.40 1.43
N ASN A 96 -0.28 -6.07 1.85
CA ASN A 96 -0.67 -6.15 3.26
C ASN A 96 -0.69 -7.59 3.78
N PHE A 97 -1.26 -8.52 3.01
CA PHE A 97 -1.28 -9.95 3.36
C PHE A 97 0.12 -10.54 3.50
N THR A 98 1.01 -10.24 2.55
CA THR A 98 2.37 -10.79 2.55
C THR A 98 3.16 -10.26 3.75
N MET A 99 3.08 -8.96 4.03
CA MET A 99 3.73 -8.40 5.21
C MET A 99 3.18 -9.00 6.51
N ASN A 100 1.86 -9.00 6.69
CA ASN A 100 1.25 -9.48 7.94
C ASN A 100 1.39 -11.00 8.09
N SER A 101 0.86 -11.77 7.15
CA SER A 101 0.68 -13.22 7.30
C SER A 101 1.88 -14.03 6.85
N VAL A 102 2.65 -13.59 5.85
CA VAL A 102 3.83 -14.35 5.40
C VAL A 102 5.04 -13.99 6.25
N TYR A 103 5.38 -12.71 6.34
CA TYR A 103 6.58 -12.25 7.04
C TYR A 103 6.37 -11.95 8.53
N GLY A 104 5.14 -11.76 8.98
CA GLY A 104 4.87 -11.43 10.39
C GLY A 104 5.33 -10.03 10.76
N VAL A 105 5.22 -9.08 9.84
CA VAL A 105 5.65 -7.69 10.02
C VAL A 105 4.45 -6.76 10.03
N GLN A 106 4.56 -5.66 10.77
CA GLN A 106 3.47 -4.69 10.94
C GLN A 106 3.10 -4.05 9.60
N VAL A 107 1.80 -3.81 9.42
CA VAL A 107 1.23 -3.14 8.23
C VAL A 107 0.77 -1.76 8.68
N SER A 108 1.49 -0.74 8.23
CA SER A 108 1.23 0.67 8.49
C SER A 108 1.11 0.98 9.98
N GLY A 109 2.02 0.43 10.78
CA GLY A 109 2.07 0.55 12.24
C GLY A 109 1.05 -0.29 13.00
N ASN A 110 0.08 -0.90 12.33
CA ASN A 110 -0.93 -1.71 13.00
C ASN A 110 -0.35 -3.02 13.52
N LYS A 111 -0.94 -3.51 14.61
CA LYS A 111 -0.61 -4.83 15.16
C LYS A 111 -0.91 -5.93 14.14
N LEU A 112 -0.18 -7.03 14.26
CA LEU A 112 -0.42 -8.23 13.45
C LEU A 112 -1.85 -8.76 13.67
N THR A 113 -2.42 -9.33 12.61
CA THR A 113 -3.81 -9.80 12.60
C THR A 113 -3.83 -11.28 12.26
N GLY A 114 -4.36 -12.10 13.17
CA GLY A 114 -4.42 -13.55 12.98
C GLY A 114 -3.05 -14.24 13.10
N GLU A 115 -2.93 -15.41 12.47
CA GLU A 115 -1.71 -16.22 12.49
C GLU A 115 -0.72 -15.79 11.40
N THR A 116 0.58 -15.87 11.70
CA THR A 116 1.67 -15.54 10.77
C THR A 116 2.53 -16.76 10.51
N ILE A 117 2.96 -16.97 9.28
CA ILE A 117 3.80 -18.11 8.87
C ILE A 117 5.20 -17.95 9.43
N MET A 118 5.78 -16.75 9.23
CA MET A 118 7.05 -16.33 9.83
C MET A 118 6.79 -15.24 10.87
N GLN A 119 7.73 -15.09 11.80
CA GLN A 119 7.80 -13.95 12.71
C GLN A 119 9.15 -13.27 12.50
N THR A 120 9.16 -12.29 11.61
CA THR A 120 10.37 -11.57 11.26
C THR A 120 10.52 -10.34 12.14
N THR A 121 11.62 -10.29 12.89
CA THR A 121 12.03 -9.10 13.63
C THR A 121 13.21 -8.46 12.93
N PHE A 122 13.15 -7.15 12.72
CA PHE A 122 14.28 -6.39 12.17
C PHE A 122 14.97 -5.65 13.31
N GLU A 123 16.27 -5.87 13.43
CA GLU A 123 17.13 -5.15 14.38
C GLU A 123 18.02 -4.16 13.62
N GLY A 124 18.31 -3.02 14.25
CA GLY A 124 19.20 -2.00 13.70
C GLY A 124 18.52 -0.64 13.51
N ASN A 125 18.98 0.11 12.51
CA ASN A 125 18.53 1.49 12.28
C ASN A 125 17.09 1.55 11.75
N ASP A 126 16.23 2.31 12.43
CA ASP A 126 14.83 2.56 12.04
C ASP A 126 14.67 3.10 10.62
N LEU A 127 15.67 3.79 10.08
CA LEU A 127 15.67 4.26 8.70
C LEU A 127 15.69 3.12 7.68
N ILE A 128 16.20 1.94 8.06
CA ILE A 128 16.27 0.73 7.22
C ILE A 128 15.17 -0.25 7.58
N THR A 129 14.86 -0.41 8.87
CA THR A 129 13.85 -1.36 9.35
C THR A 129 12.42 -0.80 9.29
N GLY A 130 12.29 0.52 9.28
CA GLY A 130 11.03 1.25 9.37
C GLY A 130 10.46 1.39 10.79
N GLY A 131 11.19 0.89 11.79
CA GLY A 131 10.86 1.02 13.21
C GLY A 131 9.45 0.50 13.54
N GLY A 132 8.76 1.20 14.44
CA GLY A 132 7.40 0.84 14.86
C GLY A 132 6.31 1.01 13.80
N PHE A 133 6.60 1.57 12.61
CA PHE A 133 5.62 1.61 11.52
C PHE A 133 5.63 0.33 10.67
N GLY A 134 6.66 -0.51 10.86
CA GLY A 134 6.95 -1.64 9.98
C GLY A 134 7.78 -1.21 8.76
N LEU A 135 8.01 -2.15 7.83
CA LEU A 135 8.88 -1.93 6.66
C LEU A 135 8.49 -0.70 5.82
N GLU A 136 7.22 -0.34 5.82
CA GLU A 136 6.68 0.84 5.14
C GLU A 136 7.25 2.16 5.65
N GLY A 137 7.84 2.18 6.85
CA GLY A 137 8.56 3.33 7.39
C GLY A 137 10.02 3.44 6.95
N SER A 138 10.51 2.54 6.08
CA SER A 138 11.93 2.46 5.71
C SER A 138 12.28 3.19 4.41
N PHE A 139 13.53 3.66 4.30
CA PHE A 139 14.08 4.16 3.03
C PHE A 139 14.22 3.08 1.96
N VAL A 140 14.32 1.81 2.36
CA VAL A 140 14.36 0.68 1.42
C VAL A 140 13.07 0.64 0.62
N VAL A 141 11.92 0.76 1.29
CA VAL A 141 10.61 0.82 0.64
C VAL A 141 10.48 2.07 -0.23
N THR A 142 11.02 3.22 0.19
CA THR A 142 11.06 4.43 -0.64
C THR A 142 11.71 4.16 -2.00
N VAL A 143 12.93 3.59 -1.99
CA VAL A 143 13.69 3.31 -3.20
C VAL A 143 12.94 2.32 -4.10
N ILE A 144 12.40 1.25 -3.51
CA ILE A 144 11.66 0.21 -4.25
C ILE A 144 10.42 0.80 -4.93
N ILE A 145 9.61 1.59 -4.21
CA ILE A 145 8.39 2.17 -4.77
C ILE A 145 8.71 3.18 -5.87
N VAL A 146 9.75 4.01 -5.70
CA VAL A 146 10.18 4.96 -6.75
C VAL A 146 10.61 4.20 -8.01
N ILE A 147 11.44 3.16 -7.88
CA ILE A 147 11.85 2.33 -9.01
C ILE A 147 10.64 1.68 -9.68
N ALA A 148 9.74 1.06 -8.90
CA ALA A 148 8.54 0.42 -9.42
C ALA A 148 7.63 1.41 -10.16
N THR A 149 7.47 2.62 -9.63
CA THR A 149 6.67 3.69 -10.25
C THR A 149 7.27 4.13 -11.58
N VAL A 150 8.59 4.38 -11.61
CA VAL A 150 9.29 4.76 -12.85
C VAL A 150 9.20 3.66 -13.89
N LEU A 151 9.43 2.40 -13.49
CA LEU A 151 9.31 1.25 -14.39
C LEU A 151 7.91 1.14 -14.99
N LEU A 152 6.87 1.31 -14.18
CA LEU A 152 5.49 1.27 -14.63
C LEU A 152 5.18 2.38 -15.66
N ILE A 153 5.67 3.60 -15.43
CA ILE A 153 5.53 4.71 -16.38
C ILE A 153 6.26 4.41 -17.69
N VAL A 154 7.50 3.90 -17.62
CA VAL A 154 8.30 3.54 -18.81
C VAL A 154 7.62 2.43 -19.61
N LEU A 155 7.12 1.39 -18.94
CA LEU A 155 6.40 0.30 -19.60
C LEU A 155 5.14 0.81 -20.29
N ARG A 156 4.44 1.78 -19.69
CA ARG A 156 3.25 2.39 -20.28
C ARG A 156 3.58 3.17 -21.54
N SER A 157 4.69 3.93 -21.53
CA SER A 157 5.12 4.73 -22.69
C SER A 157 5.50 3.90 -23.92
N LYS A 158 5.73 2.59 -23.74
CA LYS A 158 6.08 1.65 -24.81
C LYS A 158 4.88 0.90 -25.38
N ARG A 159 3.71 1.02 -24.75
CA ARG A 159 2.44 0.48 -25.27
C ARG A 159 1.83 1.47 -26.24
#